data_AF-A0A7L2TZX3-F1
#
_entry.id   AF-A0A7L2TZX3-F1
#
_cell.length_a   1.000
_cell.length_b   1.000
_cell.length_c   1.000
_cell.angle_alpha   90.00
_cell.angle_beta   90.00
_cell.angle_gamma   90.00
#
_symmetry.space_group_name_H-M   'P 1'
#
loop_
_entity.id
_entity.type
_entity.pdbx_description
1 polymer ?
#
loop_
_entity_poly.entity_id
_entity_poly.type
_entity_poly.pdbx_seq_one_letter_code
_entity_poly.pdbx_strand_id
1 'polypeptide(L)'
;KLTELLQWYAATFKDPMMLQPPAWFKAFIYCEAFLQMPFFPVAAYAFLKGGCKWIRTPAIIYSTHVATTLFAILAHILFHDFSKSEHVGPQTQHERLILLSIYMPYLLIPLLILFTMLYNPHYNHVEKRKRK
;
A
#
# COMPACT_ATOMS: atom_id res chain seq x y z
N LYS A 1 21.32 -11.33 10.87
CA LYS A 1 21.18 -11.36 9.39
C LYS A 1 19.89 -10.76 8.83
N LEU A 2 18.69 -10.90 9.41
CA LEU A 2 17.48 -10.15 8.98
C LEU A 2 17.02 -9.14 10.04
N THR A 3 17.03 -9.55 11.30
CA THR A 3 16.79 -8.69 12.46
C THR A 3 17.74 -7.51 12.54
N GLU A 4 19.02 -7.70 12.20
CA GLU A 4 20.00 -6.61 12.16
C GLU A 4 19.69 -5.58 11.05
N LEU A 5 19.20 -6.03 9.88
CA LEU A 5 18.78 -5.13 8.81
C LEU A 5 17.53 -4.34 9.21
N LEU A 6 16.58 -5.00 9.88
CA LEU A 6 15.38 -4.35 10.40
C LEU A 6 15.73 -3.30 11.47
N GLN A 7 16.66 -3.63 12.38
CA GLN A 7 17.17 -2.71 13.38
C GLN A 7 17.90 -1.53 12.75
N TRP A 8 18.75 -1.78 11.73
CA TRP A 8 19.41 -0.71 10.99
C TRP A 8 18.42 0.20 10.27
N TYR A 9 17.41 -0.37 9.60
CA TYR A 9 16.36 0.38 8.93
C TYR A 9 15.60 1.27 9.91
N ALA A 10 15.13 0.68 11.01
CA ALA A 10 14.35 1.40 12.00
C ALA A 10 15.17 2.47 12.74
N ALA A 11 16.46 2.23 12.98
CA ALA A 11 17.35 3.25 13.54
C ALA A 11 17.62 4.40 12.55
N THR A 12 17.76 4.09 11.26
CA THR A 12 18.06 5.08 10.20
C THR A 12 16.85 5.94 9.87
N PHE A 13 15.68 5.33 9.72
CA PHE A 13 14.45 6.00 9.27
C PHE A 13 13.48 6.31 10.42
N LYS A 14 13.85 5.96 11.65
CA LYS A 14 13.04 6.15 12.86
C LYS A 14 11.63 5.61 12.67
N ASP A 15 11.53 4.37 12.21
CA ASP A 15 10.24 3.69 12.01
C ASP A 15 9.97 2.69 13.15
N PRO A 16 9.30 3.13 14.24
CA PRO A 16 9.01 2.26 15.37
C PRO A 16 7.93 1.21 15.03
N MET A 17 7.12 1.45 14.00
CA MET A 17 6.05 0.52 13.62
C MET A 17 6.60 -0.78 13.03
N MET A 18 7.79 -0.74 12.42
CA MET A 18 8.46 -1.94 11.91
C MET A 18 9.14 -2.77 13.00
N LEU A 19 9.60 -2.15 14.10
CA LEU A 19 10.22 -2.85 15.23
C LEU A 19 9.18 -3.42 16.20
N GLN A 20 8.18 -2.62 16.54
CA GLN A 20 7.07 -3.02 17.40
C GLN A 20 5.75 -2.71 16.68
N PRO A 21 5.34 -3.58 15.75
CA PRO A 21 4.12 -3.36 15.00
C PRO A 21 2.92 -3.39 15.95
N PRO A 22 2.14 -2.29 16.06
CA PRO A 22 0.92 -2.29 16.84
C PRO A 22 -0.10 -3.27 16.22
N ALA A 23 -1.07 -3.74 17.02
CA ALA A 23 -1.99 -4.81 16.59
C ALA A 23 -2.74 -4.47 15.27
N TRP A 24 -3.14 -3.20 15.10
CA TRP A 24 -3.78 -2.73 13.86
C TRP A 24 -2.85 -2.79 12.65
N PHE A 25 -1.55 -2.49 12.83
CA PHE A 25 -0.57 -2.53 11.75
C PHE A 25 -0.22 -3.98 11.39
N LYS A 26 -0.14 -4.88 12.38
CA LYS A 26 -0.03 -6.33 12.11
C LYS A 26 -1.21 -6.83 11.28
N ALA A 27 -2.44 -6.39 11.61
CA ALA A 27 -3.62 -6.75 10.84
C ALA A 27 -3.51 -6.28 9.38
N PHE A 28 -3.01 -5.07 9.14
CA PHE A 28 -2.75 -4.60 7.77
C PHE A 28 -1.67 -5.43 7.06
N ILE A 29 -0.56 -5.76 7.73
CA ILE A 29 0.49 -6.63 7.16
C ILE A 29 -0.09 -7.99 6.78
N TYR A 30 -0.95 -8.58 7.62
CA TYR A 30 -1.61 -9.84 7.28
C TYR A 30 -2.56 -9.68 6.08
N CYS A 31 -3.39 -8.64 6.07
CA CYS A 31 -4.26 -8.34 4.93
C CYS A 31 -3.47 -8.15 3.63
N GLU A 32 -2.37 -7.41 3.68
CA GLU A 32 -1.46 -7.25 2.55
C GLU A 32 -0.85 -8.60 2.15
N ALA A 33 -0.32 -9.39 3.08
CA ALA A 33 0.23 -10.71 2.78
C ALA A 33 -0.82 -11.64 2.13
N PHE A 34 -2.09 -11.57 2.52
CA PHE A 34 -3.16 -12.40 1.95
C PHE A 34 -3.76 -11.83 0.65
N LEU A 35 -3.80 -10.52 0.45
CA LEU A 35 -4.43 -9.90 -0.73
C LEU A 35 -3.40 -9.50 -1.80
N GLN A 36 -2.27 -8.92 -1.40
CA GLN A 36 -1.24 -8.41 -2.29
C GLN A 36 -0.37 -9.52 -2.88
N MET A 37 0.06 -10.50 -2.07
CA MET A 37 0.89 -11.61 -2.58
C MET A 37 0.22 -12.43 -3.68
N PRO A 38 -1.05 -12.89 -3.56
CA PRO A 38 -1.70 -13.59 -4.66
C PRO A 38 -2.09 -12.65 -5.81
N PHE A 39 -2.33 -11.36 -5.53
CA PHE A 39 -2.64 -10.40 -6.58
C PHE A 39 -1.44 -10.13 -7.50
N PHE A 40 -0.21 -10.09 -6.99
CA PHE A 40 0.97 -9.80 -7.83
C PHE A 40 1.18 -10.73 -9.04
N PRO A 41 1.17 -12.07 -8.91
CA PRO A 41 1.32 -12.94 -10.07
C PRO A 41 0.12 -12.85 -11.02
N VAL A 42 -1.09 -12.64 -10.49
CA VAL A 42 -2.33 -12.45 -11.26
C VAL A 42 -2.26 -11.17 -12.08
N ALA A 43 -1.83 -10.07 -11.46
CA ALA A 43 -1.62 -8.78 -12.09
C ALA A 43 -0.50 -8.85 -13.13
N ALA A 44 0.65 -9.44 -12.78
CA ALA A 44 1.77 -9.63 -13.70
C ALA A 44 1.34 -10.41 -14.95
N TYR A 45 0.64 -11.53 -14.78
CA TYR A 45 0.10 -12.29 -15.91
C TYR A 45 -0.86 -11.47 -16.78
N ALA A 46 -1.81 -10.76 -16.16
CA ALA A 46 -2.81 -9.97 -16.87
C ALA A 46 -2.20 -8.79 -17.64
N PHE A 47 -1.19 -8.13 -17.06
CA PHE A 47 -0.47 -7.03 -17.71
C PHE A 47 0.48 -7.53 -18.79
N LEU A 48 1.17 -8.66 -18.60
CA LEU A 48 2.07 -9.26 -19.60
C LEU A 48 1.32 -9.78 -20.83
N LYS A 49 0.19 -10.47 -20.63
CA LYS A 49 -0.63 -10.98 -21.73
C LYS A 49 -1.28 -9.86 -22.53
N GLY A 50 -1.56 -8.72 -21.87
CA GLY A 50 -2.35 -7.64 -22.43
C GLY A 50 -3.82 -8.06 -22.65
N GLY A 51 -4.72 -7.08 -22.71
CA GLY A 51 -6.11 -7.34 -23.10
C GLY A 51 -7.01 -8.03 -22.07
N CYS A 52 -6.51 -8.36 -20.88
CA CYS A 52 -7.26 -9.05 -19.82
C CYS A 52 -8.25 -8.12 -19.10
N LYS A 53 -9.43 -7.86 -19.69
CA LYS A 53 -10.44 -6.95 -19.11
C LYS A 53 -10.95 -7.36 -17.72
N TRP A 54 -10.89 -8.65 -17.40
CA TRP A 54 -11.30 -9.19 -16.09
C TRP A 54 -10.42 -8.70 -14.93
N ILE A 55 -9.18 -8.24 -15.19
CA ILE A 55 -8.28 -7.74 -14.14
C ILE A 55 -8.77 -6.44 -13.50
N ARG A 56 -9.70 -5.74 -14.15
CA ARG A 56 -10.22 -4.45 -13.69
C ARG A 56 -10.79 -4.54 -12.27
N THR A 57 -11.72 -5.45 -12.03
CA THR A 57 -12.40 -5.55 -10.72
C THR A 57 -11.41 -5.94 -9.62
N PRO A 58 -10.58 -7.00 -9.76
CA PRO A 58 -9.54 -7.31 -8.78
C PRO A 58 -8.55 -6.17 -8.55
N ALA A 59 -8.12 -5.46 -9.60
CA ALA A 59 -7.18 -4.35 -9.48
C ALA A 59 -7.80 -3.14 -8.76
N ILE A 60 -9.08 -2.83 -8.98
CA ILE A 60 -9.78 -1.78 -8.25
C ILE A 60 -9.89 -2.14 -6.75
N ILE A 61 -10.26 -3.38 -6.44
CA ILE A 61 -10.38 -3.87 -5.05
C ILE A 61 -9.01 -3.77 -4.36
N TYR A 62 -7.97 -4.32 -4.98
CA TYR A 62 -6.60 -4.26 -4.50
C TYR A 62 -6.16 -2.81 -4.25
N SER A 63 -6.27 -1.96 -5.27
CA SER A 63 -5.80 -0.59 -5.17
C SER A 63 -6.54 0.23 -4.12
N THR A 64 -7.84 0.04 -3.99
CA THR A 64 -8.66 0.73 -2.97
C THR A 64 -8.30 0.27 -1.57
N HIS A 65 -8.09 -1.04 -1.39
CA HIS A 65 -7.68 -1.60 -0.10
C HIS A 65 -6.31 -1.04 0.33
N VAL A 66 -5.28 -1.15 -0.52
CA VAL A 66 -3.93 -0.65 -0.22
C VAL A 66 -3.94 0.86 -0.02
N ALA A 67 -4.68 1.63 -0.82
CA ALA A 67 -4.79 3.07 -0.60
C ALA A 67 -5.39 3.42 0.77
N THR A 68 -6.37 2.63 1.23
CA THR A 68 -7.01 2.84 2.54
C THR A 68 -6.09 2.49 3.71
N THR A 69 -5.38 1.37 3.65
CA THR A 69 -4.43 0.97 4.70
C THR A 69 -3.25 1.93 4.77
N LEU A 70 -2.70 2.34 3.62
CA LEU A 70 -1.60 3.31 3.55
C LEU A 70 -2.06 4.69 4.04
N PHE A 71 -3.27 5.14 3.69
CA PHE A 71 -3.80 6.39 4.23
C PHE A 71 -3.85 6.37 5.77
N ALA A 72 -4.30 5.27 6.37
CA ALA A 72 -4.32 5.12 7.83
C ALA A 72 -2.89 5.14 8.43
N ILE A 73 -1.92 4.50 7.77
CA ILE A 73 -0.50 4.53 8.18
C ILE A 73 0.07 5.94 8.11
N LEU A 74 -0.15 6.66 7.01
CA LEU A 74 0.35 8.03 6.83
C LEU A 74 -0.29 8.99 7.84
N ALA A 75 -1.59 8.85 8.11
CA ALA A 75 -2.27 9.60 9.16
C ALA A 75 -1.68 9.29 10.55
N HIS A 76 -1.36 8.03 10.83
CA HIS A 76 -0.68 7.65 12.07
C HIS A 76 0.70 8.31 12.17
N ILE A 77 1.52 8.28 11.11
CA ILE A 77 2.84 8.94 11.09
C ILE A 77 2.73 10.46 11.31
N LEU A 78 1.69 11.10 10.78
CA LEU A 78 1.50 12.55 10.90
C LEU A 78 0.97 13.00 12.26
N PHE A 79 0.00 12.26 12.83
CA PHE A 79 -0.75 12.73 14.00
C PHE A 79 -0.43 11.97 15.29
N HIS A 80 0.19 10.80 15.21
CA HIS A 80 0.53 10.04 16.41
C HIS A 80 1.68 10.72 17.18
N ASP A 81 1.60 10.68 18.50
CA ASP A 81 2.64 11.18 19.38
C ASP A 81 3.61 10.06 19.72
N PHE A 82 4.77 10.09 19.06
CA PHE A 82 5.87 9.15 19.28
C PHE A 82 6.75 9.51 20.51
N SER A 83 6.38 10.51 21.31
CA SER A 83 7.14 10.84 22.53
C SER A 83 7.09 9.74 23.60
N LYS A 84 6.04 8.91 23.58
CA LYS A 84 5.79 7.84 24.56
C LYS A 84 6.13 6.44 24.05
N SER A 85 6.66 6.31 22.83
CA SER A 85 7.01 5.00 22.29
C SER A 85 8.29 4.47 22.92
N GLU A 86 8.33 3.15 23.15
CA GLU A 86 9.51 2.46 23.72
C GLU A 86 10.75 2.60 22.81
N HIS A 87 10.53 2.84 21.52
CA HIS A 87 11.56 3.05 20.51
C HIS A 87 11.53 4.49 20.00
N VAL A 88 12.70 5.03 19.61
CA VAL A 88 12.84 6.39 19.07
C VAL A 88 12.09 6.52 17.75
N GLY A 89 10.90 7.12 17.78
CA GLY A 89 10.12 7.46 16.60
C GLY A 89 10.47 8.83 16.01
N PRO A 90 9.79 9.23 14.91
CA PRO A 90 10.04 10.51 14.27
C PRO A 90 9.46 11.64 15.14
N GLN A 91 10.34 12.39 15.79
CA GLN A 91 9.94 13.44 16.72
C GLN A 91 9.80 14.80 16.03
N THR A 92 10.61 15.03 14.99
CA THR A 92 10.56 16.28 14.22
C THR A 92 9.66 16.15 13.00
N GLN A 93 9.12 17.29 12.53
CA GLN A 93 8.35 17.35 11.29
C GLN A 93 9.17 16.87 10.08
N HIS A 94 10.48 17.15 10.07
CA HIS A 94 11.37 16.70 9.00
C HIS A 94 11.51 15.17 8.97
N GLU A 95 11.69 14.53 10.11
CA GLU A 95 11.74 13.06 10.21
C GLU A 95 10.43 12.41 9.78
N ARG A 96 9.29 13.00 10.16
CA ARG A 96 7.96 12.54 9.70
C ARG A 96 7.85 12.63 8.19
N LEU A 97 8.30 13.74 7.57
CA LEU A 97 8.27 13.90 6.12
C LEU A 97 9.18 12.88 5.39
N ILE A 98 10.36 12.60 5.93
CA ILE A 98 11.24 11.55 5.40
C ILE A 98 10.55 10.19 5.47
N LEU A 99 9.98 9.84 6.62
CA LEU A 99 9.28 8.56 6.78
C LEU A 99 8.08 8.48 5.83
N LEU A 100 7.26 9.54 5.73
CA LEU A 100 6.17 9.62 4.76
C LEU A 100 6.65 9.40 3.33
N SER A 101 7.77 10.00 2.93
CA SER A 101 8.30 9.84 1.56
C SER A 101 8.67 8.41 1.21
N ILE A 102 9.01 7.57 2.21
CA ILE A 102 9.28 6.14 2.02
C ILE A 102 7.98 5.37 1.78
N TYR A 103 6.90 5.74 2.47
CA TYR A 103 5.59 5.12 2.33
C TYR A 103 4.79 5.66 1.12
N MET A 104 5.08 6.87 0.64
CA MET A 104 4.35 7.52 -0.46
C MET A 104 4.32 6.72 -1.77
N PRO A 105 5.42 6.12 -2.27
CA PRO A 105 5.39 5.29 -3.46
C PRO A 105 4.38 4.13 -3.38
N TYR A 106 4.22 3.54 -2.18
CA TYR A 106 3.28 2.46 -1.93
C TYR A 106 1.81 2.92 -1.96
N LEU A 107 1.55 4.21 -1.81
CA LEU A 107 0.22 4.80 -2.04
C LEU A 107 0.04 5.21 -3.52
N LEU A 108 1.05 5.83 -4.11
CA LEU A 108 0.98 6.36 -5.47
C LEU A 108 0.79 5.26 -6.52
N ILE A 109 1.50 4.13 -6.40
CA ILE A 109 1.41 3.04 -7.37
C ILE A 109 -0.02 2.44 -7.41
N PRO A 110 -0.64 2.04 -6.28
CA PRO A 110 -2.03 1.61 -6.26
C PRO A 110 -3.01 2.64 -6.81
N LEU A 111 -2.82 3.93 -6.48
CA LEU A 111 -3.67 5.00 -7.01
C LEU A 111 -3.54 5.10 -8.54
N LEU A 112 -2.34 5.04 -9.10
CA LEU A 112 -2.14 5.04 -10.55
C LEU A 112 -2.81 3.85 -11.23
N ILE A 113 -2.72 2.66 -10.61
CA ILE A 113 -3.43 1.46 -11.09
C ILE A 113 -4.95 1.69 -11.03
N LEU A 114 -5.46 2.26 -9.94
CA LEU A 114 -6.88 2.58 -9.77
C LEU A 114 -7.37 3.56 -10.85
N PHE A 115 -6.66 4.68 -11.03
CA PHE A 115 -6.95 5.65 -12.07
C PHE A 115 -6.93 5.01 -13.46
N THR A 116 -5.93 4.18 -13.75
CA THR A 116 -5.86 3.46 -15.02
C THR A 116 -7.07 2.54 -15.21
N MET A 117 -7.46 1.78 -14.19
CA MET A 117 -8.60 0.85 -14.27
C MET A 117 -9.96 1.55 -14.33
N LEU A 118 -10.07 2.77 -13.81
CA LEU A 118 -11.29 3.57 -13.85
C LEU A 118 -11.46 4.33 -15.17
N TYR A 119 -10.39 4.95 -15.66
CA TYR A 119 -10.47 5.89 -16.79
C TYR A 119 -10.02 5.32 -18.13
N ASN A 120 -9.23 4.25 -18.15
CA ASN A 120 -8.74 3.71 -19.42
C ASN A 120 -9.87 2.97 -20.18
N PRO A 121 -10.26 3.42 -21.39
CA PRO A 121 -11.33 2.82 -22.18
C PRO A 121 -11.10 1.34 -22.49
N HIS A 122 -9.84 0.90 -22.50
CA HIS A 122 -9.45 -0.49 -22.73
C HIS A 122 -10.08 -1.47 -21.72
N TYR A 123 -10.28 -1.02 -20.47
CA TYR A 123 -10.84 -1.82 -19.39
C TYR A 123 -12.32 -1.52 -19.14
N ASN A 124 -12.89 -0.50 -19.79
CA ASN A 124 -14.31 -0.23 -19.67
C ASN A 124 -15.13 -1.38 -20.27
N HIS A 125 -16.00 -1.98 -19.45
CA HIS A 125 -17.05 -2.86 -19.91
C HIS A 125 -17.95 -2.00 -20.81
N VAL A 126 -17.72 -2.02 -22.12
CA VAL A 126 -18.80 -1.78 -23.05
C VAL A 126 -19.75 -2.93 -22.80
N GLU A 127 -20.73 -2.71 -21.92
CA GLU A 127 -21.97 -3.48 -21.92
C GLU A 127 -22.42 -3.47 -23.38
N LYS A 128 -22.18 -4.58 -24.09
CA LYS A 128 -23.03 -4.93 -25.21
C LYS A 128 -24.40 -5.14 -24.57
N ARG A 129 -25.13 -4.04 -24.35
CA ARG A 129 -26.56 -4.01 -24.11
C ARG A 129 -27.11 -4.92 -25.18
N LYS A 130 -27.55 -6.12 -24.78
CA LYS A 130 -28.27 -7.03 -25.66
C LYS A 130 -29.43 -6.20 -26.19
N ARG A 131 -29.35 -5.76 -27.46
CA ARG A 131 -30.51 -5.23 -28.17
C ARG A 131 -31.52 -6.37 -28.16
N LYS A 132 -32.57 -6.19 -27.37
CA LYS A 132 -33.81 -6.96 -27.46
C LYS A 132 -34.36 -6.85 -28.87
#